data_AF-A0A2Z4MHN4-F1
#
_entry.id   AF-A0A2Z4MHN4-F1
#
_cell.length_a   1.000
_cell.length_b   1.000
_cell.length_c   1.000
_cell.angle_alpha   90.00
_cell.angle_beta   90.00
_cell.angle_gamma   90.00
#
_symmetry.space_group_name_H-M   'P 1'
#
loop_
_entity.id
_entity.type
_entity.pdbx_description
1 polymer ?
#
loop_
_entity_poly.entity_id
_entity_poly.type
_entity_poly.pdbx_seq_one_letter_code
_entity_poly.pdbx_strand_id
1 'polypeptide(L)'
;MTKRDWVMKSTVAVMLSTSLLMGGQAGVVAAKTQDSKQSEVANIATSLIGKDYEYKAKGPKQFGSAELATYAYKQVGISIGSTISSLYKTGTKVSEKSVVPGDLVFFASSGSGSPTFMGIYIGSDQFVYSSKGEDEVVVKKYSEYSNKFVGARRVIDSNSSENTPSKPEKPVSNIADQVIKNGEKYMGTKYKYGSSSSTTKTFDCSSFTQRVFKEAGITLPRDSRQQSTVGKSVSKSNLQKGDLIFMKASVTSSSDRITHVAIYAGDGKILHTYGSPGVTYSKYDGTNWEKRTVKIKRVI
;
A
#
# COMPACT_ATOMS: atom_id res chain seq x y z
N MET A 1 45.80 7.94 -8.12
CA MET A 1 44.86 7.47 -7.08
C MET A 1 44.23 8.68 -6.42
N THR A 2 42.93 8.89 -6.65
CA THR A 2 42.16 10.05 -6.17
C THR A 2 41.28 9.66 -4.99
N LYS A 3 40.96 10.63 -4.13
CA LYS A 3 40.26 10.57 -2.82
C LYS A 3 38.87 9.86 -2.77
N ARG A 4 38.49 9.03 -3.74
CA ARG A 4 37.20 8.35 -3.82
C ARG A 4 37.17 6.90 -3.31
N ASP A 5 38.30 6.34 -2.85
CA ASP A 5 38.41 4.93 -2.47
C ASP A 5 38.26 4.62 -0.96
N TRP A 6 37.74 5.55 -0.13
CA TRP A 6 37.83 5.41 1.34
C TRP A 6 36.56 4.94 2.09
N VAL A 7 35.44 4.61 1.44
CA VAL A 7 34.20 4.23 2.18
C VAL A 7 33.63 2.83 1.85
N MET A 8 34.44 1.90 1.34
CA MET A 8 33.98 0.52 1.07
C MET A 8 34.55 -0.57 1.99
N LYS A 9 34.92 -0.25 3.24
CA LYS A 9 35.30 -1.29 4.22
C LYS A 9 34.82 -0.95 5.62
N SER A 10 33.59 -1.32 5.95
CA SER A 10 33.15 -1.52 7.33
C SER A 10 31.98 -2.53 7.37
N THR A 11 32.37 -3.81 7.37
CA THR A 11 31.88 -4.88 8.25
C THR A 11 30.35 -5.05 8.39
N VAL A 12 29.75 -5.81 7.48
CA VAL A 12 28.50 -6.54 7.76
C VAL A 12 28.89 -7.89 8.37
N ALA A 13 28.86 -7.98 9.70
CA ALA A 13 28.93 -9.23 10.43
C ALA A 13 27.53 -9.56 10.96
N VAL A 14 26.79 -10.39 10.23
CA VAL A 14 25.53 -10.97 10.71
C VAL A 14 25.87 -12.30 11.37
N MET A 15 25.80 -12.36 12.70
CA MET A 15 25.89 -13.62 13.44
C MET A 15 24.57 -14.40 13.27
N LEU A 16 24.68 -15.60 12.68
CA LEU A 16 23.66 -16.64 12.76
C LEU A 16 23.86 -17.41 14.07
N SER A 17 22.93 -17.29 15.02
CA SER A 17 22.85 -18.17 16.18
C SER A 17 21.59 -19.03 16.09
N THR A 18 21.79 -20.30 15.75
CA THR A 18 20.84 -21.40 15.96
C THR A 18 20.66 -21.66 17.45
N SER A 19 19.41 -21.79 17.91
CA SER A 19 19.04 -22.66 19.03
C SER A 19 17.53 -22.88 19.06
N LEU A 20 17.15 -24.13 18.79
CA LEU A 20 15.82 -24.69 18.91
C LEU A 20 15.63 -25.14 20.37
N LEU A 21 14.62 -24.61 21.06
CA LEU A 21 14.10 -25.17 22.30
C LEU A 21 12.56 -25.16 22.21
N MET A 22 12.02 -26.34 21.93
CA MET A 22 10.58 -26.62 22.00
C MET A 22 10.19 -26.73 23.47
N GLY A 23 9.22 -25.92 23.89
CA GLY A 23 8.65 -26.01 25.24
C GLY A 23 7.74 -24.84 25.58
N GLY A 24 6.45 -24.95 25.23
CA GLY A 24 5.33 -24.27 25.88
C GLY A 24 5.26 -22.74 25.80
N GLN A 25 5.03 -22.13 24.63
CA GLN A 25 4.85 -20.68 24.52
C GLN A 25 3.99 -20.25 23.33
N ALA A 26 2.66 -20.40 23.37
CA ALA A 26 1.79 -19.71 22.41
C ALA A 26 1.78 -18.18 22.66
N GLY A 27 1.92 -17.76 23.93
CA GLY A 27 1.93 -16.33 24.30
C GLY A 27 3.26 -15.59 24.07
N VAL A 28 4.40 -16.27 24.19
CA VAL A 28 5.73 -15.61 24.09
C VAL A 28 6.24 -15.55 22.65
N VAL A 29 5.77 -16.44 21.77
CA VAL A 29 6.08 -16.40 20.33
C VAL A 29 5.40 -15.20 19.66
N ALA A 30 4.17 -14.84 20.04
CA ALA A 30 3.45 -13.70 19.47
C ALA A 30 4.09 -12.34 19.84
N ALA A 31 4.54 -12.16 21.10
CA ALA A 31 5.24 -10.95 21.54
C ALA A 31 6.61 -10.80 20.85
N LYS A 32 7.37 -11.90 20.70
CA LYS A 32 8.63 -11.91 19.92
C LYS A 32 8.42 -11.61 18.44
N THR A 33 7.27 -11.96 17.87
CA THR A 33 6.93 -11.72 16.46
C THR A 33 6.48 -10.27 16.17
N GLN A 34 6.04 -9.52 17.19
CA GLN A 34 5.68 -8.11 17.07
C GLN A 34 6.93 -7.21 17.16
N ASP A 35 7.80 -7.46 18.15
CA ASP A 35 9.11 -6.81 18.25
C ASP A 35 9.98 -7.09 17.01
N SER A 36 9.81 -8.26 16.38
CA SER A 36 10.50 -8.59 15.12
C SER A 36 10.01 -7.75 13.94
N LYS A 37 8.70 -7.47 13.81
CA LYS A 37 8.17 -6.66 12.69
C LYS A 37 8.52 -5.19 12.82
N GLN A 38 8.49 -4.65 14.03
CA GLN A 38 8.87 -3.27 14.27
C GLN A 38 10.36 -3.02 13.98
N SER A 39 11.21 -3.96 14.41
CA SER A 39 12.64 -3.94 14.05
C SER A 39 12.87 -4.16 12.55
N GLU A 40 12.06 -4.99 11.90
CA GLU A 40 12.12 -5.24 10.46
C GLU A 40 11.81 -3.98 9.63
N VAL A 41 10.82 -3.17 10.05
CA VAL A 41 10.55 -1.85 9.43
C VAL A 41 11.79 -0.96 9.47
N ALA A 42 12.47 -0.88 10.61
CA ALA A 42 13.71 -0.10 10.74
C ALA A 42 14.81 -0.63 9.81
N ASN A 43 14.98 -1.95 9.71
CA ASN A 43 15.97 -2.57 8.82
C ASN A 43 15.66 -2.28 7.34
N ILE A 44 14.40 -2.34 6.95
CA ILE A 44 13.96 -1.98 5.60
C ILE A 44 14.25 -0.51 5.33
N ALA A 45 13.93 0.39 6.27
CA ALA A 45 14.24 1.82 6.14
C ALA A 45 15.74 2.07 5.92
N THR A 46 16.59 1.40 6.71
CA THR A 46 18.06 1.45 6.57
C THR A 46 18.53 0.93 5.22
N SER A 47 17.90 -0.12 4.67
CA SER A 47 18.26 -0.65 3.35
C SER A 47 18.00 0.31 2.18
N LEU A 48 17.21 1.37 2.41
CA LEU A 48 16.84 2.37 1.41
C LEU A 48 17.76 3.60 1.42
N ILE A 49 18.74 3.68 2.33
CA ILE A 49 19.71 4.78 2.39
C ILE A 49 20.50 4.87 1.07
N GLY A 50 20.68 6.09 0.56
CA GLY A 50 21.39 6.36 -0.70
C GLY A 50 20.57 6.07 -1.97
N LYS A 51 19.25 5.85 -1.85
CA LYS A 51 18.32 5.88 -2.99
C LYS A 51 17.90 7.33 -3.25
N ASP A 52 17.86 7.76 -4.51
CA ASP A 52 17.51 9.12 -4.93
C ASP A 52 16.13 9.59 -4.37
N TYR A 53 15.87 10.90 -4.33
CA TYR A 53 14.61 11.54 -3.91
C TYR A 53 13.80 12.04 -5.13
N GLU A 54 12.46 11.92 -5.09
CA GLU A 54 11.51 12.61 -6.01
C GLU A 54 10.31 13.01 -5.18
N TYR A 55 9.85 14.22 -5.43
CA TYR A 55 8.56 14.67 -4.93
C TYR A 55 7.42 13.83 -5.57
N LYS A 56 6.72 13.03 -4.74
CA LYS A 56 5.61 12.11 -5.09
C LYS A 56 6.01 10.82 -5.82
N ALA A 57 7.30 10.44 -5.86
CA ALA A 57 7.67 9.11 -6.36
C ALA A 57 7.35 8.01 -5.35
N LYS A 58 6.86 6.89 -5.89
CA LYS A 58 6.44 5.70 -5.14
C LYS A 58 7.51 4.60 -5.16
N GLY A 59 8.78 4.96 -5.35
CA GLY A 59 9.88 4.02 -5.53
C GLY A 59 9.80 3.21 -6.84
N PRO A 60 10.81 2.35 -7.11
CA PRO A 60 12.01 2.11 -6.31
C PRO A 60 13.18 3.03 -6.66
N LYS A 61 12.98 4.00 -7.56
CA LYS A 61 14.03 4.94 -7.95
C LYS A 61 14.08 6.16 -7.05
N GLN A 62 12.92 6.62 -6.53
CA GLN A 62 12.83 7.87 -5.79
C GLN A 62 11.70 7.92 -4.72
N PHE A 63 11.84 8.66 -3.60
CA PHE A 63 10.89 8.66 -2.46
C PHE A 63 10.55 10.05 -1.89
N GLY A 64 9.30 10.26 -1.44
CA GLY A 64 8.94 11.31 -0.48
C GLY A 64 8.95 10.78 0.97
N SER A 65 8.90 11.66 1.97
CA SER A 65 9.02 11.28 3.39
C SER A 65 7.87 10.40 3.90
N ALA A 66 6.65 10.59 3.38
CA ALA A 66 5.52 9.71 3.69
C ALA A 66 5.61 8.38 2.91
N GLU A 67 6.05 8.42 1.66
CA GLU A 67 6.17 7.25 0.78
C GLU A 67 7.25 6.27 1.26
N LEU A 68 8.36 6.76 1.82
CA LEU A 68 9.39 5.95 2.49
C LEU A 68 8.77 5.12 3.63
N ALA A 69 7.99 5.78 4.50
CA ALA A 69 7.28 5.13 5.60
C ALA A 69 6.25 4.12 5.10
N THR A 70 5.38 4.51 4.16
CA THR A 70 4.38 3.60 3.60
C THR A 70 5.02 2.38 2.95
N TYR A 71 6.16 2.55 2.25
CA TYR A 71 6.88 1.44 1.62
C TYR A 71 7.43 0.47 2.67
N ALA A 72 8.15 0.96 3.69
CA ALA A 72 8.77 0.10 4.71
C ALA A 72 7.72 -0.71 5.48
N TYR A 73 6.63 -0.07 5.90
CA TYR A 73 5.54 -0.75 6.60
C TYR A 73 4.81 -1.76 5.73
N LYS A 74 4.67 -1.49 4.42
CA LYS A 74 4.03 -2.42 3.48
C LYS A 74 4.81 -3.73 3.34
N GLN A 75 6.14 -3.70 3.38
CA GLN A 75 6.96 -4.92 3.27
C GLN A 75 6.74 -5.88 4.45
N VAL A 76 6.43 -5.36 5.64
CA VAL A 76 6.09 -6.18 6.82
C VAL A 76 4.59 -6.50 6.91
N GLY A 77 3.84 -6.24 5.83
CA GLY A 77 2.41 -6.54 5.72
C GLY A 77 1.49 -5.53 6.42
N ILE A 78 1.98 -4.33 6.76
CA ILE A 78 1.19 -3.30 7.47
C ILE A 78 0.90 -2.14 6.53
N SER A 79 -0.38 -1.81 6.39
CA SER A 79 -0.79 -0.65 5.60
C SER A 79 -1.06 0.55 6.50
N ILE A 80 -0.33 1.63 6.26
CA ILE A 80 -0.47 2.91 6.95
C ILE A 80 -0.94 4.01 5.98
N GLY A 81 -1.33 5.17 6.52
CA GLY A 81 -1.68 6.34 5.72
C GLY A 81 -0.59 6.74 4.71
N SER A 82 -0.98 7.56 3.73
CA SER A 82 -0.09 7.99 2.63
C SER A 82 0.29 9.47 2.71
N THR A 83 -0.11 10.16 3.78
CA THR A 83 0.18 11.60 3.97
C THR A 83 0.71 11.84 5.38
N ILE A 84 1.58 12.84 5.55
CA ILE A 84 2.14 13.20 6.87
C ILE A 84 1.01 13.46 7.88
N SER A 85 -0.05 14.16 7.49
CA SER A 85 -1.19 14.45 8.36
C SER A 85 -1.96 13.21 8.81
N SER A 86 -2.10 12.19 7.96
CA SER A 86 -2.77 10.93 8.33
C SER A 86 -1.86 10.04 9.18
N LEU A 87 -0.58 9.96 8.81
CA LEU A 87 0.45 9.24 9.56
C LEU A 87 0.65 9.82 10.96
N TYR A 88 0.60 11.14 11.11
CA TYR A 88 0.69 11.81 12.41
C TYR A 88 -0.52 11.57 13.31
N LYS A 89 -1.61 10.97 12.80
CA LYS A 89 -2.80 10.57 13.57
C LYS A 89 -2.90 9.05 13.73
N THR A 90 -1.97 8.30 13.15
CA THR A 90 -1.98 6.83 13.17
C THR A 90 -1.28 6.31 14.43
N GLY A 91 -1.69 5.15 14.92
CA GLY A 91 -1.00 4.45 16.01
C GLY A 91 -1.04 5.20 17.35
N THR A 92 -0.24 4.74 18.30
CA THR A 92 -0.12 5.36 19.62
C THR A 92 0.89 6.50 19.62
N LYS A 93 0.60 7.53 20.42
CA LYS A 93 1.51 8.66 20.60
C LYS A 93 2.70 8.19 21.45
N VAL A 94 3.90 8.42 20.95
CA VAL A 94 5.14 8.10 21.67
C VAL A 94 5.83 9.40 22.06
N SER A 95 6.36 9.43 23.28
CA SER A 95 7.18 10.54 23.76
C SER A 95 8.56 10.51 23.11
N GLU A 96 9.23 11.65 22.97
CA GLU A 96 10.57 11.76 22.37
C GLU A 96 11.59 10.79 23.01
N LYS A 97 11.48 10.55 24.32
CA LYS A 97 12.39 9.68 25.08
C LYS A 97 12.03 8.20 24.98
N SER A 98 10.89 7.88 24.38
CA SER A 98 10.34 6.52 24.32
C SER A 98 10.30 5.96 22.90
N VAL A 99 10.87 6.67 21.93
CA VAL A 99 10.96 6.21 20.54
C VAL A 99 11.84 4.97 20.45
N VAL A 100 11.37 3.98 19.70
CA VAL A 100 12.10 2.74 19.41
C VAL A 100 12.19 2.53 17.90
N PRO A 101 13.13 1.70 17.40
CA PRO A 101 13.25 1.45 15.98
C PRO A 101 11.91 1.10 15.34
N GLY A 102 11.64 1.65 14.16
CA GLY A 102 10.38 1.51 13.43
C GLY A 102 9.34 2.59 13.75
N ASP A 103 9.45 3.32 14.86
CA ASP A 103 8.53 4.42 15.15
C ASP A 103 8.63 5.53 14.10
N LEU A 104 7.49 6.13 13.78
CA LEU A 104 7.41 7.27 12.89
C LEU A 104 7.70 8.55 13.69
N VAL A 105 8.70 9.32 13.28
CA VAL A 105 9.08 10.58 13.93
C VAL A 105 8.70 11.76 13.04
N PHE A 106 8.11 12.80 13.63
CA PHE A 106 7.51 13.92 12.92
C PHE A 106 8.09 15.25 13.38
N PHE A 107 8.32 16.14 12.41
CA PHE A 107 8.99 17.40 12.64
C PHE A 107 8.32 18.56 11.89
N ALA A 108 8.36 19.76 12.48
CA ALA A 108 7.92 21.00 11.85
C ALA A 108 9.13 21.89 11.54
N SER A 109 9.23 22.38 10.30
CA SER A 109 10.30 23.30 9.89
C SER A 109 10.36 24.57 10.76
N SER A 110 9.21 25.03 11.26
CA SER A 110 9.03 26.16 12.18
C SER A 110 9.36 25.86 13.64
N GLY A 111 9.62 24.60 14.02
CA GLY A 111 9.79 24.20 15.42
C GLY A 111 8.49 23.90 16.17
N SER A 112 7.34 24.32 15.65
CA SER A 112 6.03 24.12 16.27
C SER A 112 4.91 24.03 15.23
N GLY A 113 3.76 23.47 15.63
CA GLY A 113 2.57 23.34 14.78
C GLY A 113 2.49 22.01 14.03
N SER A 114 1.90 22.02 12.83
CA SER A 114 1.69 20.80 12.03
C SER A 114 3.01 20.26 11.48
N PRO A 115 3.23 18.94 11.49
CA PRO A 115 4.45 18.36 10.94
C PRO A 115 4.53 18.58 9.43
N THR A 116 5.72 19.00 8.99
CA THR A 116 6.03 19.32 7.59
C THR A 116 6.93 18.27 6.94
N PHE A 117 7.65 17.48 7.75
CA PHE A 117 8.42 16.33 7.31
C PHE A 117 8.41 15.24 8.39
N MET A 118 8.78 14.04 7.99
CA MET A 118 8.80 12.88 8.88
C MET A 118 9.89 11.90 8.47
N GLY A 119 10.20 10.95 9.35
CA GLY A 119 11.08 9.83 9.07
C GLY A 119 10.72 8.60 9.90
N ILE A 120 11.53 7.56 9.75
CA ILE A 120 11.45 6.31 10.53
C ILE A 120 12.64 6.30 11.47
N TYR A 121 12.41 6.19 12.77
CA TYR A 121 13.49 6.03 13.74
C TYR A 121 14.13 4.66 13.57
N ILE A 122 15.46 4.59 13.51
CA ILE A 122 16.20 3.34 13.28
C ILE A 122 17.05 2.90 14.49
N GLY A 123 16.96 3.63 15.61
CA GLY A 123 17.76 3.39 16.80
C GLY A 123 19.00 4.28 16.87
N SER A 124 19.75 4.17 17.97
CA SER A 124 21.05 4.83 18.15
C SER A 124 21.05 6.33 17.85
N ASP A 125 19.99 7.03 18.26
CA ASP A 125 19.79 8.48 17.99
C ASP A 125 19.76 8.83 16.49
N GLN A 126 19.20 7.94 15.66
CA GLN A 126 19.13 8.12 14.21
C GLN A 126 17.73 7.90 13.66
N PHE A 127 17.40 8.65 12.63
CA PHE A 127 16.22 8.41 11.80
C PHE A 127 16.55 8.52 10.32
N VAL A 128 15.83 7.76 9.51
CA VAL A 128 15.91 7.78 8.06
C VAL A 128 14.76 8.62 7.54
N TYR A 129 15.05 9.55 6.65
CA TYR A 129 14.03 10.31 5.94
C TYR A 129 14.48 10.69 4.53
N SER A 130 13.51 11.16 3.74
CA SER A 130 13.74 11.59 2.37
C SER A 130 13.19 13.01 2.21
N SER A 131 14.02 13.93 1.72
CA SER A 131 13.71 15.36 1.62
C SER A 131 14.24 15.96 0.33
N LYS A 132 13.50 16.94 -0.20
CA LYS A 132 13.89 17.73 -1.38
C LYS A 132 15.22 18.46 -1.21
N GLY A 133 15.64 18.71 0.04
CA GLY A 133 16.93 19.34 0.31
C GLY A 133 18.13 18.40 0.30
N GLU A 134 17.90 17.08 0.28
CA GLU A 134 18.95 16.07 0.43
C GLU A 134 19.12 15.22 -0.84
N ASP A 135 18.21 15.34 -1.82
CA ASP A 135 18.21 14.61 -3.10
C ASP A 135 18.28 13.07 -3.01
N GLU A 136 18.29 12.51 -1.80
CA GLU A 136 18.31 11.07 -1.51
C GLU A 136 17.66 10.74 -0.16
N VAL A 137 17.53 9.44 0.12
CA VAL A 137 17.20 8.91 1.44
C VAL A 137 18.45 8.97 2.32
N VAL A 138 18.41 9.77 3.38
CA VAL A 138 19.55 10.04 4.25
C VAL A 138 19.26 9.65 5.70
N VAL A 139 20.35 9.42 6.43
CA VAL A 139 20.33 9.28 7.90
C VAL A 139 20.65 10.64 8.51
N LYS A 140 19.87 11.04 9.52
CA LYS A 140 20.18 12.20 10.36
C LYS A 140 20.18 11.79 11.82
N LYS A 141 20.91 12.57 12.63
CA LYS A 141 20.84 12.45 14.09
C LYS A 141 19.52 12.99 14.59
N TYR A 142 18.84 12.22 15.42
CA TYR A 142 17.55 12.56 15.97
C TYR A 142 17.66 13.74 16.94
N SER A 143 18.68 13.77 17.80
CA SER A 143 18.96 14.85 18.74
C SER A 143 19.16 16.22 18.08
N GLU A 144 19.70 16.27 16.85
CA GLU A 144 19.91 17.52 16.11
C GLU A 144 18.58 18.17 15.68
N TYR A 145 17.48 17.42 15.71
CA TYR A 145 16.15 17.85 15.31
C TYR A 145 15.16 17.93 16.48
N SER A 146 15.61 17.78 17.73
CA SER A 146 14.76 17.87 18.93
C SER A 146 13.98 19.19 19.03
N ASN A 147 14.58 20.31 18.62
CA ASN A 147 13.89 21.62 18.59
C ASN A 147 12.78 21.73 17.51
N LYS A 148 12.74 20.78 16.58
CA LYS A 148 11.73 20.67 15.53
C LYS A 148 10.76 19.52 15.76
N PHE A 149 10.99 18.72 16.81
CA PHE A 149 10.20 17.54 17.09
C PHE A 149 8.77 17.93 17.50
N VAL A 150 7.79 17.37 16.79
CA VAL A 150 6.37 17.62 17.04
C VAL A 150 5.72 16.41 17.71
N GLY A 151 6.20 15.21 17.41
CA GLY A 151 5.73 13.98 18.03
C GLY A 151 6.19 12.73 17.31
N ALA A 152 5.97 11.58 17.93
CA ALA A 152 6.24 10.27 17.35
C ALA A 152 5.01 9.37 17.42
N ARG A 153 4.91 8.42 16.49
CA ARG A 153 3.82 7.44 16.40
C ARG A 153 4.36 6.03 16.31
N ARG A 154 3.85 5.16 17.19
CA ARG A 154 4.06 3.71 17.14
C ARG A 154 2.86 3.05 16.50
N VAL A 155 3.11 2.39 15.38
CA VAL A 155 2.06 1.74 14.58
C VAL A 155 1.86 0.29 15.02
N ILE A 156 2.90 -0.34 15.56
CA ILE A 156 2.93 -1.75 15.96
C ILE A 156 3.04 -1.75 17.49
N ASP A 157 1.91 -1.88 18.19
CA ASP A 157 1.96 -2.00 19.66
C ASP A 157 2.05 -3.47 20.07
N SER A 158 3.09 -3.81 20.84
CA SER A 158 3.31 -5.15 21.40
C SER A 158 2.23 -5.60 22.40
N ASN A 159 1.27 -4.74 22.76
CA ASN A 159 0.22 -4.99 23.76
C ASN A 159 -1.22 -4.77 23.30
N SER A 160 -1.48 -4.45 22.03
CA SER A 160 -2.87 -4.32 21.54
C SER A 160 -3.41 -5.66 21.05
N SER A 161 -3.77 -6.52 22.00
CA SER A 161 -4.87 -7.47 21.77
C SER A 161 -6.14 -6.65 21.56
N GLU A 162 -6.86 -6.96 20.49
CA GLU A 162 -8.19 -6.44 20.16
C GLU A 162 -9.10 -6.43 21.41
N ASN A 163 -9.43 -5.25 21.94
CA ASN A 163 -10.72 -4.93 22.59
C ASN A 163 -10.68 -3.57 23.31
N THR A 164 -11.22 -2.52 22.69
CA THR A 164 -12.07 -1.54 23.40
C THR A 164 -13.06 -0.92 22.41
N PRO A 165 -14.37 -0.81 22.76
CA PRO A 165 -15.41 -0.51 21.79
C PRO A 165 -15.56 1.00 21.60
N SER A 166 -15.10 1.50 20.45
CA SER A 166 -15.48 2.81 19.94
C SER A 166 -16.79 2.73 19.17
N LYS A 167 -17.76 3.55 19.59
CA LYS A 167 -18.99 3.94 18.89
C LYS A 167 -18.75 4.08 17.36
N PRO A 168 -19.67 3.62 16.48
CA PRO A 168 -19.32 3.07 15.19
C PRO A 168 -18.96 4.14 14.17
N GLU A 169 -17.68 4.50 14.10
CA GLU A 169 -17.09 5.03 12.87
C GLU A 169 -16.61 3.82 12.06
N LYS A 170 -17.18 3.66 10.86
CA LYS A 170 -16.91 2.52 9.97
C LYS A 170 -15.39 2.37 9.78
N PRO A 171 -14.84 1.14 9.84
CA PRO A 171 -13.42 0.94 9.55
C PRO A 171 -13.13 1.54 8.19
N VAL A 172 -12.06 2.34 8.09
CA VAL A 172 -11.55 2.85 6.81
C VAL A 172 -11.00 1.64 6.04
N SER A 173 -11.92 0.86 5.49
CA SER A 173 -11.62 -0.11 4.46
C SER A 173 -10.86 0.66 3.40
N ASN A 174 -9.63 0.23 3.11
CA ASN A 174 -8.98 0.57 1.85
C ASN A 174 -10.05 0.41 0.74
N ILE A 175 -10.35 1.48 0.00
CA ILE A 175 -11.48 1.51 -0.94
C ILE A 175 -11.34 0.36 -1.95
N ALA A 176 -10.11 -0.01 -2.31
CA ALA A 176 -9.84 -1.18 -3.14
C ALA A 176 -10.37 -2.49 -2.50
N ASP A 177 -10.06 -2.72 -1.23
CA ASP A 177 -10.51 -3.91 -0.50
C ASP A 177 -12.03 -3.86 -0.28
N GLN A 178 -12.62 -2.67 -0.12
CA GLN A 178 -14.08 -2.51 -0.06
C GLN A 178 -14.73 -2.92 -1.37
N VAL A 179 -14.20 -2.45 -2.50
CA VAL A 179 -14.68 -2.78 -3.84
C VAL A 179 -14.59 -4.28 -4.10
N ILE A 180 -13.47 -4.91 -3.74
CA ILE A 180 -13.26 -6.36 -3.90
C ILE A 180 -14.26 -7.11 -3.02
N LYS A 181 -14.37 -6.77 -1.73
CA LYS A 181 -15.32 -7.36 -0.79
C LYS A 181 -16.78 -7.19 -1.23
N ASN A 182 -17.13 -6.05 -1.82
CA ASN A 182 -18.45 -5.83 -2.41
C ASN A 182 -18.69 -6.78 -3.59
N GLY A 183 -17.69 -6.99 -4.44
CA GLY A 183 -17.78 -7.92 -5.56
C GLY A 183 -17.89 -9.38 -5.12
N GLU A 184 -17.23 -9.76 -4.03
CA GLU A 184 -17.31 -11.12 -3.47
C GLU A 184 -18.72 -11.51 -3.03
N LYS A 185 -19.55 -10.55 -2.59
CA LYS A 185 -20.98 -10.79 -2.28
C LYS A 185 -21.77 -11.33 -3.48
N TYR A 186 -21.28 -11.09 -4.69
CA TYR A 186 -21.96 -11.43 -5.93
C TYR A 186 -21.36 -12.63 -6.64
N MET A 187 -20.40 -13.34 -6.04
CA MET A 187 -19.79 -14.53 -6.62
C MET A 187 -20.84 -15.51 -7.19
N GLY A 188 -20.62 -15.97 -8.42
CA GLY A 188 -21.54 -16.86 -9.14
C GLY A 188 -22.79 -16.19 -9.72
N THR A 189 -23.02 -14.88 -9.49
CA THR A 189 -24.14 -14.18 -10.11
C THR A 189 -24.02 -14.24 -11.63
N LYS A 190 -25.08 -14.73 -12.28
CA LYS A 190 -25.08 -15.02 -13.72
C LYS A 190 -24.77 -13.79 -14.56
N TYR A 191 -23.98 -14.01 -15.60
CA TYR A 191 -23.76 -12.99 -16.62
C TYR A 191 -25.01 -12.83 -17.50
N LYS A 192 -25.40 -11.59 -17.78
CA LYS A 192 -26.37 -11.22 -18.81
C LYS A 192 -25.90 -9.95 -19.50
N TYR A 193 -25.61 -10.04 -20.79
CA TYR A 193 -25.23 -8.88 -21.59
C TYR A 193 -26.29 -7.76 -21.50
N GLY A 194 -25.86 -6.53 -21.24
CA GLY A 194 -26.76 -5.38 -21.10
C GLY A 194 -27.57 -5.37 -19.80
N SER A 195 -27.18 -6.15 -18.77
CA SER A 195 -27.93 -6.21 -17.51
C SER A 195 -28.16 -4.83 -16.90
N SER A 196 -29.38 -4.50 -16.49
CA SER A 196 -29.70 -3.21 -15.87
C SER A 196 -28.85 -2.95 -14.62
N SER A 197 -28.43 -1.70 -14.41
CA SER A 197 -27.73 -1.30 -13.19
C SER A 197 -28.60 -1.37 -11.93
N SER A 198 -29.92 -1.42 -12.08
CA SER A 198 -30.89 -1.51 -10.98
C SER A 198 -31.00 -2.92 -10.37
N THR A 199 -30.55 -3.97 -11.06
CA THR A 199 -30.64 -5.36 -10.57
C THR A 199 -29.31 -5.90 -10.09
N THR A 200 -29.36 -6.85 -9.16
CA THR A 200 -28.22 -7.68 -8.72
C THR A 200 -28.43 -9.17 -9.04
N LYS A 201 -29.54 -9.53 -9.71
CA LYS A 201 -29.83 -10.92 -10.10
C LYS A 201 -28.98 -11.39 -11.28
N THR A 202 -28.55 -10.45 -12.12
CA THR A 202 -27.67 -10.67 -13.26
C THR A 202 -26.75 -9.47 -13.42
N PHE A 203 -25.57 -9.68 -13.99
CA PHE A 203 -24.64 -8.60 -14.31
C PHE A 203 -24.08 -8.72 -15.73
N ASP A 204 -23.76 -7.61 -16.36
CA ASP A 204 -22.70 -7.59 -17.36
C ASP A 204 -21.42 -7.04 -16.72
N CYS A 205 -20.32 -7.03 -17.49
CA CYS A 205 -19.02 -6.62 -16.94
C CYS A 205 -19.05 -5.21 -16.35
N SER A 206 -19.71 -4.25 -17.00
CA SER A 206 -19.70 -2.85 -16.56
C SER A 206 -20.79 -2.50 -15.56
N SER A 207 -21.93 -3.21 -15.54
CA SER A 207 -22.92 -3.07 -14.47
C SER A 207 -22.43 -3.70 -13.17
N PHE A 208 -21.63 -4.76 -13.23
CA PHE A 208 -20.93 -5.32 -12.07
C PHE A 208 -19.95 -4.31 -11.46
N THR A 209 -19.02 -3.78 -12.26
CA THR A 209 -18.05 -2.78 -11.76
C THR A 209 -18.78 -1.53 -11.24
N GLN A 210 -19.79 -1.03 -11.97
CA GLN A 210 -20.58 0.10 -11.51
C GLN A 210 -21.25 -0.18 -10.15
N ARG A 211 -21.82 -1.38 -9.95
CA ARG A 211 -22.45 -1.75 -8.68
C ARG A 211 -21.45 -1.74 -7.52
N VAL A 212 -20.33 -2.45 -7.65
CA VAL A 212 -19.40 -2.65 -6.52
C VAL A 212 -18.62 -1.38 -6.15
N PHE A 213 -18.34 -0.52 -7.13
CA PHE A 213 -17.77 0.81 -6.88
C PHE A 213 -18.80 1.76 -6.28
N LYS A 214 -20.07 1.71 -6.72
CA LYS A 214 -21.14 2.53 -6.12
C LYS A 214 -21.35 2.20 -4.64
N GLU A 215 -21.26 0.92 -4.27
CA GLU A 215 -21.30 0.48 -2.87
C GLU A 215 -20.09 0.91 -2.04
N ALA A 216 -18.98 1.26 -2.70
CA ALA A 216 -17.81 1.89 -2.09
C ALA A 216 -17.85 3.44 -2.21
N GLY A 217 -18.97 4.02 -2.65
CA GLY A 217 -19.16 5.47 -2.75
C GLY A 217 -18.63 6.10 -4.05
N ILE A 218 -18.23 5.30 -5.04
CA ILE A 218 -17.67 5.79 -6.31
C ILE A 218 -18.65 5.54 -7.45
N THR A 219 -19.06 6.61 -8.12
CA THR A 219 -19.97 6.53 -9.27
C THR A 219 -19.18 6.30 -10.56
N LEU A 220 -19.48 5.21 -11.25
CA LEU A 220 -18.94 4.92 -12.58
C LEU A 220 -20.02 5.07 -13.66
N PRO A 221 -19.65 5.47 -14.89
CA PRO A 221 -20.54 5.38 -16.05
C PRO A 221 -21.07 3.95 -16.30
N ARG A 222 -22.16 3.82 -17.04
CA ARG A 222 -22.83 2.52 -17.28
C ARG A 222 -22.00 1.60 -18.17
N ASP A 223 -21.36 2.14 -19.21
CA ASP A 223 -20.68 1.35 -20.24
C ASP A 223 -19.18 1.19 -19.97
N SER A 224 -18.61 0.02 -20.24
CA SER A 224 -17.16 -0.23 -20.10
C SER A 224 -16.30 0.74 -20.91
N ARG A 225 -16.77 1.15 -22.09
CA ARG A 225 -16.12 2.18 -22.92
C ARG A 225 -16.07 3.53 -22.22
N GLN A 226 -17.16 3.97 -21.60
CA GLN A 226 -17.21 5.22 -20.83
C GLN A 226 -16.43 5.11 -19.52
N GLN A 227 -16.49 3.97 -18.83
CA GLN A 227 -15.65 3.72 -17.66
C GLN A 227 -14.16 3.82 -17.99
N SER A 228 -13.75 3.47 -19.22
CA SER A 228 -12.37 3.60 -19.66
C SER A 228 -11.89 5.03 -19.91
N THR A 229 -12.78 6.03 -19.84
CA THR A 229 -12.43 7.45 -20.00
C THR A 229 -12.35 8.21 -18.68
N VAL A 230 -12.72 7.59 -17.55
CA VAL A 230 -12.64 8.21 -16.21
C VAL A 230 -11.44 7.71 -15.43
N GLY A 231 -10.97 8.51 -14.47
CA GLY A 231 -9.81 8.20 -13.65
C GLY A 231 -8.47 8.37 -14.36
N LYS A 232 -7.39 7.99 -13.66
CA LYS A 232 -6.00 8.13 -14.12
C LYS A 232 -5.57 6.89 -14.89
N SER A 233 -4.85 7.09 -16.00
CA SER A 233 -4.20 5.98 -16.71
C SER A 233 -3.09 5.38 -15.85
N VAL A 234 -3.01 4.05 -15.83
CA VAL A 234 -2.00 3.29 -15.09
C VAL A 234 -1.27 2.36 -16.05
N SER A 235 0.05 2.23 -15.89
CA SER A 235 0.82 1.22 -16.61
C SER A 235 0.67 -0.14 -15.93
N LYS A 236 0.79 -1.22 -16.70
CA LYS A 236 0.71 -2.59 -16.16
C LYS A 236 1.71 -2.87 -15.04
N SER A 237 2.90 -2.26 -15.07
CA SER A 237 3.91 -2.38 -14.00
C SER A 237 3.47 -1.74 -12.67
N ASN A 238 2.50 -0.82 -12.71
CA ASN A 238 2.02 -0.03 -11.58
C ASN A 238 0.62 -0.44 -11.13
N LEU A 239 0.17 -1.63 -11.54
CA LEU A 239 -1.14 -2.18 -11.24
C LEU A 239 -1.34 -2.34 -9.72
N GLN A 240 -2.48 -1.88 -9.21
CA GLN A 240 -2.84 -1.96 -7.79
C GLN A 240 -4.26 -2.50 -7.65
N LYS A 241 -4.55 -3.13 -6.50
CA LYS A 241 -5.89 -3.59 -6.17
C LYS A 241 -6.90 -2.47 -6.42
N GLY A 242 -8.03 -2.79 -7.03
CA GLY A 242 -9.08 -1.83 -7.38
C GLY A 242 -8.87 -1.11 -8.72
N ASP A 243 -7.75 -1.29 -9.43
CA ASP A 243 -7.63 -0.78 -10.79
C ASP A 243 -8.61 -1.48 -11.75
N LEU A 244 -9.21 -0.72 -12.65
CA LEU A 244 -10.06 -1.23 -13.73
C LEU A 244 -9.20 -1.58 -14.94
N ILE A 245 -9.30 -2.82 -15.40
CA ILE A 245 -8.62 -3.35 -16.58
C ILE A 245 -9.63 -3.49 -17.72
N PHE A 246 -9.42 -2.75 -18.81
CA PHE A 246 -10.29 -2.73 -19.98
C PHE A 246 -9.67 -3.55 -21.11
N MET A 247 -10.47 -4.43 -21.70
CA MET A 247 -9.99 -5.43 -22.64
C MET A 247 -10.78 -5.45 -23.95
N LYS A 248 -10.09 -5.82 -25.03
CA LYS A 248 -10.68 -6.12 -26.35
C LYS A 248 -11.27 -7.53 -26.40
N ALA A 249 -12.00 -7.84 -27.47
CA ALA A 249 -12.79 -9.08 -27.56
C ALA A 249 -11.93 -10.35 -27.55
N SER A 250 -10.78 -10.32 -28.22
CA SER A 250 -9.85 -11.45 -28.34
C SER A 250 -8.42 -10.95 -28.56
N VAL A 251 -7.44 -11.78 -28.23
CA VAL A 251 -6.03 -11.55 -28.57
C VAL A 251 -5.84 -11.34 -30.09
N THR A 252 -6.61 -12.05 -30.91
CA THR A 252 -6.58 -11.96 -32.39
C THR A 252 -7.44 -10.83 -32.97
N SER A 253 -8.20 -10.10 -32.15
CA SER A 253 -9.01 -8.97 -32.62
C SER A 253 -8.11 -7.86 -33.15
N SER A 254 -8.29 -7.47 -34.42
CA SER A 254 -7.62 -6.32 -35.04
C SER A 254 -8.11 -4.97 -34.51
N SER A 255 -9.24 -4.97 -33.79
CA SER A 255 -9.78 -3.77 -33.15
C SER A 255 -9.46 -3.74 -31.66
N ASP A 256 -8.95 -2.60 -31.18
CA ASP A 256 -8.76 -2.26 -29.77
C ASP A 256 -10.06 -1.76 -29.10
N ARG A 257 -11.21 -2.00 -29.73
CA ARG A 257 -12.50 -1.65 -29.16
C ARG A 257 -12.70 -2.39 -27.83
N ILE A 258 -12.92 -1.61 -26.78
CA ILE A 258 -13.20 -2.14 -25.44
C ILE A 258 -14.53 -2.87 -25.45
N THR A 259 -14.49 -4.12 -25.00
CA THR A 259 -15.66 -5.02 -24.93
C THR A 259 -15.82 -5.63 -23.54
N HIS A 260 -14.79 -5.54 -22.69
CA HIS A 260 -14.81 -6.10 -21.34
C HIS A 260 -14.12 -5.18 -20.34
N VAL A 261 -14.54 -5.26 -19.08
CA VAL A 261 -13.89 -4.61 -17.94
C VAL A 261 -13.79 -5.59 -16.77
N ALA A 262 -12.69 -5.50 -16.03
CA ALA A 262 -12.43 -6.28 -14.82
C ALA A 262 -11.79 -5.41 -13.74
N ILE A 263 -11.85 -5.85 -12.49
CA ILE A 263 -11.20 -5.21 -11.34
C ILE A 263 -9.95 -6.00 -11.01
N TYR A 264 -8.79 -5.37 -10.91
CA TYR A 264 -7.60 -6.05 -10.43
C TYR A 264 -7.74 -6.36 -8.93
N ALA A 265 -7.63 -7.64 -8.58
CA ALA A 265 -7.82 -8.12 -7.22
C ALA A 265 -6.51 -8.30 -6.45
N GLY A 266 -5.36 -7.99 -7.08
CA GLY A 266 -4.04 -8.29 -6.54
C GLY A 266 -3.57 -9.70 -6.91
N ASP A 267 -2.32 -10.00 -6.62
CA ASP A 267 -1.71 -11.33 -6.77
C ASP A 267 -1.92 -11.96 -8.16
N GLY A 268 -1.87 -11.14 -9.21
CA GLY A 268 -2.06 -11.59 -10.58
C GLY A 268 -3.48 -12.07 -10.88
N LYS A 269 -4.50 -11.61 -10.14
CA LYS A 269 -5.91 -12.00 -10.30
C LYS A 269 -6.80 -10.82 -10.66
N ILE A 270 -7.89 -11.13 -11.36
CA ILE A 270 -8.97 -10.19 -11.64
C ILE A 270 -10.30 -10.71 -11.11
N LEU A 271 -11.14 -9.79 -10.63
CA LEU A 271 -12.54 -10.01 -10.30
C LEU A 271 -13.41 -9.42 -11.40
N HIS A 272 -14.26 -10.24 -12.01
CA HIS A 272 -15.09 -9.84 -13.15
C HIS A 272 -16.28 -10.78 -13.33
N THR A 273 -17.11 -10.52 -14.34
CA THR A 273 -18.17 -11.44 -14.76
C THR A 273 -18.19 -11.58 -16.27
N TYR A 274 -18.26 -12.82 -16.75
CA TYR A 274 -18.40 -13.17 -18.16
C TYR A 274 -19.13 -14.52 -18.27
N GLY A 275 -20.02 -14.66 -19.26
CA GLY A 275 -20.71 -15.90 -19.59
C GLY A 275 -21.03 -16.81 -18.38
N SER A 276 -20.61 -18.07 -18.49
CA SER A 276 -20.47 -18.97 -17.34
C SER A 276 -19.01 -18.89 -16.83
N PRO A 277 -18.75 -18.81 -15.51
CA PRO A 277 -19.66 -19.06 -14.39
C PRO A 277 -20.39 -17.81 -13.84
N GLY A 278 -20.32 -16.67 -14.52
CA GLY A 278 -20.81 -15.39 -13.99
C GLY A 278 -19.72 -14.64 -13.22
N VAL A 279 -20.06 -13.99 -12.10
CA VAL A 279 -19.07 -13.28 -11.28
C VAL A 279 -18.06 -14.27 -10.71
N THR A 280 -16.78 -14.05 -10.99
CA THR A 280 -15.71 -14.95 -10.61
C THR A 280 -14.35 -14.27 -10.50
N TYR A 281 -13.41 -14.96 -9.86
CA TYR A 281 -11.99 -14.67 -9.96
C TYR A 281 -11.37 -15.43 -11.14
N SER A 282 -10.50 -14.75 -11.87
CA SER A 282 -9.65 -15.38 -12.89
C SER A 282 -8.19 -15.02 -12.68
N LYS A 283 -7.28 -15.94 -12.99
CA LYS A 283 -5.86 -15.61 -13.16
C LYS A 283 -5.72 -14.63 -14.33
N TYR A 284 -4.97 -13.56 -14.11
CA TYR A 284 -4.70 -12.51 -15.08
C TYR A 284 -3.32 -12.69 -15.69
N ASP A 285 -2.27 -12.76 -14.86
CA ASP A 285 -0.88 -12.81 -15.30
C ASP A 285 -0.60 -14.06 -16.16
N GLY A 286 0.04 -13.85 -17.31
CA GLY A 286 0.39 -14.87 -18.28
C GLY A 286 -0.79 -15.43 -19.10
N THR A 287 -2.00 -14.87 -18.96
CA THR A 287 -3.21 -15.41 -19.60
C THR A 287 -3.70 -14.58 -20.78
N ASN A 288 -4.72 -15.08 -21.48
CA ASN A 288 -5.39 -14.31 -22.52
C ASN A 288 -6.08 -13.04 -22.00
N TRP A 289 -6.44 -12.97 -20.71
CA TRP A 289 -6.99 -11.75 -20.11
C TRP A 289 -5.98 -10.61 -20.15
N GLU A 290 -4.76 -10.89 -19.73
CA GLU A 290 -3.65 -9.95 -19.78
C GLU A 290 -3.34 -9.50 -21.20
N LYS A 291 -3.23 -10.44 -22.15
CA LYS A 291 -2.95 -10.13 -23.57
C LYS A 291 -4.04 -9.31 -24.27
N ARG A 292 -5.27 -9.30 -23.73
CA ARG A 292 -6.39 -8.52 -24.28
C ARG A 292 -6.46 -7.10 -23.72
N THR A 293 -5.58 -6.73 -22.80
CA THR A 293 -5.62 -5.44 -22.12
C THR A 293 -5.33 -4.29 -23.08
N VAL A 294 -6.24 -3.32 -23.12
CA VAL A 294 -6.14 -2.11 -23.93
C VAL A 294 -5.85 -0.89 -23.06
N LYS A 295 -6.54 -0.77 -21.91
CA LYS A 295 -6.37 0.35 -20.97
C LYS A 295 -6.46 -0.14 -19.53
N ILE A 296 -5.78 0.55 -18.63
CA ILE A 296 -5.93 0.39 -17.18
C ILE A 296 -6.23 1.76 -16.58
N LYS A 297 -7.26 1.84 -15.73
CA LYS A 297 -7.66 3.08 -15.05
C LYS A 297 -7.73 2.90 -13.53
N ARG A 298 -7.25 3.91 -12.82
CA ARG A 298 -7.43 4.07 -11.37
C ARG A 298 -8.44 5.17 -11.07
N VAL A 299 -9.49 4.82 -10.33
CA VAL A 299 -10.62 5.70 -9.97
C VAL A 299 -10.74 5.91 -8.45
N ILE A 300 -9.81 5.33 -7.69
CA ILE A 300 -9.66 5.44 -6.24
C ILE A 300 -8.43 6.29 -5.88
#